data_AF-B7KYQ1-F1
#
_entry.id   AF-B7KYQ1-F1
#
_cell.length_a   1.000
_cell.length_b   1.000
_cell.length_c   1.000
_cell.angle_alpha   90.00
_cell.angle_beta   90.00
_cell.angle_gamma   90.00
#
_symmetry.space_group_name_H-M   'P 1'
#
loop_
_entity.id
_entity.type
_entity.pdbx_description
1 polymer ?
#
loop_
_entity_poly.entity_id
_entity_poly.type
_entity_poly.pdbx_seq_one_letter_code
_entity_poly.pdbx_strand_id
1 'polypeptide(L)'
;MQPCRVRAHVDTVVARILLGLEQGRSRGTAENALLVSEYVEALEGLPLAVIQAAASRFRDKTTILRWDPAWRPSPAQFADEARQGLIPLRAKLVHIRQILETEVYELPSDEDRAKVQAAAAVWLNRGGNTELGRPRPRPSPKAIAAAREDALHEHGARFREVAVGLLAQLHARLNARASAQKERAA
;
A
#
# COMPACT_ATOMS: atom_id res chain seq x y z
N MET A 1 13.69 -1.41 9.48
CA MET A 1 13.33 0.00 9.73
C MET A 1 14.34 0.60 10.69
N GLN A 2 14.81 1.82 10.43
CA GLN A 2 15.78 2.48 11.31
C GLN A 2 15.06 3.21 12.47
N PRO A 3 15.68 3.28 13.66
CA PRO A 3 15.18 4.07 14.78
C PRO A 3 15.16 5.56 14.43
N CYS A 4 14.22 6.32 15.00
CA CYS A 4 14.23 7.77 14.86
C CYS A 4 15.39 8.36 15.67
N ARG A 5 16.29 9.12 15.02
CA ARG A 5 17.41 9.79 15.69
C ARG A 5 17.15 11.28 15.99
N VAL A 6 16.07 11.83 15.44
CA VAL A 6 15.75 13.25 15.57
C VAL A 6 14.73 13.42 16.69
N ARG A 7 15.20 13.88 17.85
CA ARG A 7 14.39 14.08 19.05
C ARG A 7 13.15 14.94 18.80
N ALA A 8 13.31 16.06 18.08
CA ALA A 8 12.22 16.97 17.75
C ALA A 8 11.03 16.29 17.03
N HIS A 9 11.28 15.25 16.22
CA HIS A 9 10.18 14.51 15.58
C HIS A 9 9.37 13.70 16.58
N VAL A 10 10.02 13.10 17.58
CA VAL A 10 9.34 12.37 18.64
C VAL A 10 8.58 13.34 19.54
N ASP A 11 9.21 14.48 19.90
CA ASP A 11 8.60 15.54 20.71
C ASP A 11 7.27 16.02 20.12
N THR A 12 7.24 16.30 18.81
CA THR A 12 6.01 16.78 18.14
C THR A 12 4.88 15.75 18.18
N VAL A 13 5.20 14.45 18.04
CA VAL A 13 4.21 13.38 18.08
C VAL A 13 3.67 13.20 19.49
N VAL A 14 4.55 13.17 20.49
CA VAL A 14 4.18 13.09 21.91
C VAL A 14 3.31 14.29 22.29
N ALA A 15 3.76 15.52 22.02
CA ALA A 15 3.00 16.73 22.33
C ALA A 15 1.58 16.70 21.73
N ARG A 16 1.42 16.18 20.51
CA ARG A 16 0.10 16.03 19.86
C ARG A 16 -0.80 15.01 20.56
N ILE A 17 -0.26 13.93 21.10
CA ILE A 17 -1.02 12.97 21.92
C ILE A 17 -1.43 13.63 23.23
N LEU A 18 -0.48 14.31 23.88
CA LEU A 18 -0.72 14.97 25.16
C LEU A 18 -1.87 15.98 25.03
N LEU A 19 -1.86 16.83 24.00
CA LEU A 19 -2.93 17.81 23.72
C LEU A 19 -4.32 17.17 23.53
N GLY A 20 -4.40 15.98 22.93
CA GLY A 20 -5.68 15.29 22.67
C GLY A 20 -6.29 14.62 23.90
N LEU A 21 -5.50 14.38 24.95
CA LEU A 21 -5.91 13.68 26.17
C LEU A 21 -6.03 14.60 27.40
N GLU A 22 -5.65 15.88 27.28
CA GLU A 22 -5.55 16.82 28.40
C GLU A 22 -6.64 17.90 28.44
N GLN A 23 -7.76 17.74 27.72
CA GLN A 23 -8.90 18.67 27.84
C GLN A 23 -9.36 18.74 29.32
N GLY A 24 -8.91 19.76 30.05
CA GLY A 24 -9.34 20.10 31.42
C GLY A 24 -8.32 19.91 32.57
N ARG A 25 -7.08 19.45 32.35
CA ARG A 25 -6.05 19.36 33.42
C ARG A 25 -4.71 19.94 32.96
N SER A 26 -4.64 21.25 32.75
CA SER A 26 -3.38 21.90 32.36
C SER A 26 -2.39 21.92 33.53
N ARG A 27 -1.25 21.25 33.34
CA ARG A 27 -0.03 21.49 34.12
C ARG A 27 0.73 22.71 33.58
N GLY A 28 1.63 23.27 34.39
CA GLY A 28 2.49 24.38 33.97
C GLY A 28 3.42 23.97 32.81
N THR A 29 3.90 24.95 32.02
CA THR A 29 4.75 24.69 30.84
C THR A 29 6.02 23.89 31.16
N ALA A 30 6.61 24.11 32.33
CA ALA A 30 7.81 23.38 32.79
C ALA A 30 7.53 21.90 33.10
N GLU A 31 6.39 21.60 33.72
CA GLU A 31 6.00 20.22 34.04
C GLU A 31 5.64 19.43 32.77
N ASN A 32 5.07 20.10 31.78
CA ASN A 32 4.81 19.51 30.47
C ASN A 32 6.11 19.18 29.72
N ALA A 33 7.14 20.02 29.82
CA ALA A 33 8.43 19.72 29.21
C ALA A 33 9.10 18.49 29.82
N LEU A 34 9.05 18.34 31.15
CA LEU A 34 9.55 17.16 31.85
C LEU A 34 8.80 15.89 31.44
N LEU A 35 7.47 15.98 31.36
CA LEU A 35 6.66 14.86 30.94
C LEU A 35 6.97 14.44 29.50
N VAL A 36 7.12 15.40 28.57
CA VAL A 36 7.52 15.10 27.20
C VAL A 36 8.88 14.40 27.16
N SER A 37 9.86 14.82 27.97
CA SER A 37 11.14 14.10 28.03
C SER A 37 11.02 12.66 28.49
N GLU A 38 10.17 12.36 29.47
CA GLU A 38 9.95 10.98 29.94
C GLU A 38 9.39 10.07 28.82
N TYR A 39 8.46 10.58 28.01
CA TYR A 39 7.98 9.83 26.84
C TYR A 39 9.07 9.62 25.80
N VAL A 40 9.87 10.65 25.53
CA VAL A 40 10.93 10.59 24.52
C VAL A 40 11.97 9.55 24.91
N GLU A 41 12.37 9.52 26.18
CA GLU A 41 13.27 8.50 26.71
C GLU A 41 12.66 7.10 26.60
N ALA A 42 11.38 6.93 26.96
CA ALA A 42 10.70 5.63 26.85
C ALA A 42 10.61 5.10 25.40
N LEU A 43 10.65 5.99 24.41
CA LEU A 43 10.52 5.69 22.98
C LEU A 43 11.87 5.54 22.27
N GLU A 44 12.98 5.60 23.00
CA GLU A 44 14.30 5.45 22.44
C GLU A 44 14.46 4.12 21.67
N GLY A 45 15.10 4.19 20.50
CA GLY A 45 15.32 3.03 19.64
C GLY A 45 14.12 2.58 18.80
N LEU A 46 12.97 3.27 18.89
CA LEU A 46 11.79 2.95 18.08
C LEU A 46 11.74 3.75 16.75
N PRO A 47 11.23 3.18 15.65
CA PRO A 47 11.03 3.90 14.40
C PRO A 47 9.90 4.93 14.51
N LEU A 48 10.06 6.11 13.91
CA LEU A 48 9.06 7.19 13.96
C LEU A 48 7.67 6.77 13.47
N ALA A 49 7.61 5.99 12.39
CA ALA A 49 6.34 5.51 11.83
C ALA A 49 5.55 4.66 12.85
N VAL A 50 6.24 3.92 13.70
CA VAL A 50 5.63 3.09 14.75
C VAL A 50 5.10 3.96 15.88
N ILE A 51 5.87 4.96 16.28
CA ILE A 51 5.49 5.95 17.29
C ILE A 51 4.22 6.69 16.83
N GLN A 52 4.18 7.13 15.56
CA GLN A 52 3.01 7.76 14.96
C GLN A 52 1.80 6.82 14.90
N ALA A 53 1.99 5.55 14.52
CA ALA A 53 0.91 4.58 14.48
C ALA A 53 0.34 4.31 15.89
N ALA A 54 1.21 4.19 16.91
CA ALA A 54 0.78 4.08 18.30
C ALA A 54 0.02 5.32 18.77
N ALA A 55 0.51 6.52 18.42
CA ALA A 55 -0.16 7.78 18.69
C ALA A 55 -1.60 7.82 18.15
N SER A 56 -1.79 7.37 16.91
CA SER A 56 -3.12 7.27 16.30
C SER A 56 -4.01 6.27 17.03
N ARG A 57 -3.50 5.08 17.40
CA ARG A 57 -4.29 4.08 18.14
C ARG A 57 -4.81 4.59 19.48
N PHE A 58 -4.00 5.32 20.23
CA PHE A 58 -4.46 5.96 21.47
C PHE A 58 -5.51 7.03 21.22
N ARG A 59 -5.34 7.86 20.19
CA ARG A 59 -6.33 8.88 19.82
C ARG A 59 -7.67 8.26 19.41
N ASP A 60 -7.61 7.22 18.60
CA ASP A 60 -8.79 6.57 18.01
C ASP A 60 -9.40 5.51 18.95
N LYS A 61 -8.82 5.31 20.15
CA LYS A 61 -9.20 4.30 21.15
C LYS A 61 -9.16 2.85 20.61
N THR A 62 -8.26 2.59 19.67
CA THR A 62 -8.04 1.28 19.02
C THR A 62 -6.69 0.66 19.44
N THR A 63 -6.38 0.76 20.73
CA THR A 63 -5.14 0.26 21.31
C THR A 63 -5.07 -1.27 21.26
N ILE A 64 -3.85 -1.80 21.07
CA ILE A 64 -3.56 -3.24 21.09
C ILE A 64 -3.55 -3.72 22.55
N LEU A 65 -2.92 -2.94 23.42
CA LEU A 65 -2.87 -3.20 24.86
C LEU A 65 -4.06 -2.55 25.58
N ARG A 66 -4.49 -3.18 26.68
CA ARG A 66 -5.55 -2.62 27.52
C ARG A 66 -5.10 -1.29 28.12
N TRP A 67 -5.87 -0.25 27.84
CA TRP A 67 -5.67 1.10 28.35
C TRP A 67 -7.03 1.71 28.73
N ASP A 68 -7.06 2.50 29.80
CA ASP A 68 -8.26 3.24 30.21
C ASP A 68 -8.28 4.61 29.51
N PRO A 69 -9.25 4.87 28.61
CA PRO A 69 -9.34 6.14 27.89
C PRO A 69 -9.61 7.36 28.78
N ALA A 70 -10.01 7.16 30.04
CA ALA A 70 -10.18 8.25 31.00
C ALA A 70 -8.84 8.85 31.46
N TRP A 71 -7.74 8.13 31.26
CA TRP A 71 -6.41 8.53 31.70
C TRP A 71 -5.42 8.57 30.55
N ARG A 72 -4.43 9.46 30.65
CA ARG A 72 -3.30 9.45 29.74
C ARG A 72 -2.52 8.13 29.86
N PRO A 73 -2.07 7.50 28.76
CA PRO A 73 -1.23 6.32 28.83
C PRO A 73 0.12 6.68 29.44
N SER A 74 0.63 5.89 30.39
CA SER A 74 1.99 6.11 30.92
C SER A 74 3.06 6.00 29.82
N PRO A 75 4.25 6.62 30.00
CA PRO A 75 5.37 6.47 29.05
C PRO A 75 5.70 5.02 28.72
N ALA A 76 5.70 4.13 29.73
CA ALA A 76 5.91 2.70 29.56
C ALA A 76 4.81 2.04 28.71
N GLN A 77 3.54 2.30 29.03
CA GLN A 77 2.41 1.77 28.24
C GLN A 77 2.46 2.25 26.79
N PHE A 78 2.83 3.51 26.55
CA PHE A 78 2.95 4.05 25.21
C PHE A 78 4.08 3.37 24.41
N ALA A 79 5.24 3.15 25.05
CA ALA A 79 6.36 2.43 24.44
C ALA A 79 6.02 0.96 24.15
N ASP A 80 5.30 0.29 25.05
CA ASP A 80 4.89 -1.10 24.86
C ASP A 80 3.86 -1.25 23.75
N GLU A 81 2.90 -0.33 23.65
CA GLU A 81 1.95 -0.28 22.53
C GLU A 81 2.66 -0.11 21.18
N ALA A 82 3.71 0.73 21.15
CA ALA A 82 4.55 0.91 19.97
C ALA A 82 5.33 -0.38 19.63
N ARG A 83 5.93 -1.05 20.62
CA ARG A 83 6.64 -2.33 20.44
C ARG A 83 5.71 -3.45 19.98
N GLN A 84 4.50 -3.55 20.53
CA GLN A 84 3.50 -4.55 20.11
C GLN A 84 3.07 -4.32 18.65
N GLY A 85 2.89 -3.06 18.25
CA GLY A 85 2.58 -2.71 16.86
C GLY A 85 3.68 -3.10 15.85
N LEU A 86 4.92 -3.33 16.29
CA LEU A 86 6.02 -3.80 15.44
C LEU A 86 5.98 -5.29 15.15
N ILE A 87 5.37 -6.11 16.02
CA ILE A 87 5.42 -7.57 15.90
C ILE A 87 4.81 -8.05 14.57
N PRO A 88 3.61 -7.61 14.16
CA PRO A 88 3.01 -8.04 12.89
C PRO A 88 3.83 -7.59 11.67
N LEU A 89 4.41 -6.39 11.72
CA LEU A 89 5.27 -5.85 10.68
C LEU A 89 6.56 -6.67 10.52
N ARG A 90 7.20 -7.02 11.64
CA ARG A 90 8.39 -7.88 11.64
C ARG A 90 8.06 -9.27 11.12
N ALA A 91 6.94 -9.86 11.53
CA ALA A 91 6.49 -11.15 11.03
C ALA A 91 6.29 -11.14 9.50
N LYS A 92 5.63 -10.10 8.96
CA LYS A 92 5.47 -9.92 7.51
C LYS A 92 6.80 -9.77 6.78
N LEU A 93 7.74 -9.00 7.32
CA LEU A 93 9.06 -8.84 6.72
C LEU A 93 9.86 -10.15 6.70
N VAL A 94 9.79 -10.94 7.77
CA VAL A 94 10.39 -12.28 7.80
C VAL A 94 9.74 -13.19 6.76
N HIS A 95 8.42 -13.18 6.66
CA HIS A 95 7.70 -13.98 5.67
C HIS A 95 8.05 -13.59 4.23
N ILE A 96 8.10 -12.29 3.92
CA ILE A 96 8.54 -11.79 2.61
C ILE A 96 9.98 -12.23 2.32
N ARG A 97 10.87 -12.12 3.31
CA ARG A 97 12.25 -12.57 3.16
C ARG A 97 12.33 -14.06 2.86
N GLN A 98 11.55 -14.88 3.57
CA GLN A 98 11.46 -16.31 3.30
C GLN A 98 11.02 -16.56 1.86
N ILE A 99 9.95 -15.90 1.38
CA ILE A 99 9.48 -16.02 -0.01
C ILE A 99 10.60 -15.65 -0.99
N LEU A 100 11.21 -14.48 -0.82
CA LEU A 100 12.25 -13.97 -1.73
C LEU A 100 13.52 -14.82 -1.71
N GLU A 101 13.88 -15.41 -0.57
CA GLU A 101 15.02 -16.33 -0.46
C GLU A 101 14.67 -17.73 -0.99
N THR A 102 13.40 -18.14 -0.95
CA THR A 102 12.95 -19.45 -1.50
C THR A 102 12.66 -19.42 -2.99
N GLU A 103 12.41 -18.25 -3.58
CA GLU A 103 12.20 -18.12 -5.01
C GLU A 103 13.57 -18.26 -5.70
N VAL A 104 13.83 -19.45 -6.26
CA VAL A 104 15.02 -19.71 -7.09
C VAL A 104 14.90 -18.81 -8.32
N TYR A 105 15.53 -17.64 -8.24
CA TYR A 105 15.67 -16.76 -9.39
C TYR A 105 16.64 -17.43 -10.37
N GLU A 106 16.09 -18.08 -11.40
CA GLU A 106 16.88 -18.43 -12.58
C GLU A 106 17.35 -17.13 -13.22
N LEU A 107 18.65 -16.87 -13.11
CA LEU A 107 19.29 -15.77 -13.81
C LEU A 107 18.92 -15.86 -15.30
N PRO A 108 18.45 -14.77 -15.93
CA PRO A 108 18.10 -14.79 -17.35
C PRO A 108 19.27 -15.34 -18.15
N SER A 109 18.99 -16.27 -19.06
CA SER A 109 19.99 -16.81 -19.96
C SER A 109 20.65 -15.68 -20.76
N ASP A 110 21.87 -15.89 -21.23
CA ASP A 110 22.53 -14.89 -22.09
C ASP A 110 21.73 -14.61 -23.37
N GLU A 111 20.97 -15.59 -23.85
CA GLU A 111 20.03 -15.43 -24.96
C GLU A 111 18.88 -14.47 -24.63
N ASP A 112 18.29 -14.56 -23.44
CA ASP A 112 17.19 -13.68 -23.04
C ASP A 112 17.68 -12.26 -22.77
N ARG A 113 18.90 -12.11 -22.24
CA ARG A 113 19.56 -10.80 -22.13
C ARG A 113 19.81 -10.20 -23.52
N ALA A 114 20.26 -11.00 -24.48
CA ALA A 114 20.47 -10.56 -25.86
C ALA A 114 19.16 -10.14 -26.54
N LYS A 115 18.05 -10.87 -26.32
CA LYS A 115 16.71 -10.47 -26.80
C LYS A 115 16.25 -9.14 -26.22
N VAL A 116 16.45 -8.93 -24.91
CA VAL A 116 16.10 -7.67 -24.25
C VAL A 116 16.96 -6.52 -24.75
N GLN A 117 18.27 -6.72 -24.92
CA GLN A 117 19.17 -5.72 -25.48
C GLN A 117 18.82 -5.38 -26.94
N ALA A 118 18.49 -6.38 -27.76
CA ALA A 118 18.02 -6.17 -29.13
C ALA A 118 16.70 -5.40 -29.16
N ALA A 119 15.74 -5.73 -28.29
CA ALA A 119 14.47 -5.01 -28.18
C ALA A 119 14.67 -3.56 -27.69
N ALA A 120 15.58 -3.33 -26.74
CA ALA A 120 15.95 -2.00 -26.27
C ALA A 120 16.64 -1.18 -27.36
N ALA A 121 17.55 -1.79 -28.14
CA ALA A 121 18.20 -1.16 -29.28
C ALA A 121 17.19 -0.82 -30.38
N VAL A 122 16.23 -1.71 -30.68
CA VAL A 122 15.14 -1.44 -31.61
C VAL A 122 14.24 -0.30 -31.12
N TRP A 123 13.93 -0.23 -29.83
CA TRP A 123 13.15 0.86 -29.26
C TRP A 123 13.89 2.21 -29.31
N LEU A 124 15.18 2.21 -28.96
CA LEU A 124 16.05 3.38 -29.08
C LEU A 124 16.17 3.86 -30.53
N ASN A 125 16.38 2.94 -31.47
CA ASN A 125 16.46 3.25 -32.90
C ASN A 125 15.11 3.67 -33.50
N ARG A 126 13.99 3.14 -32.99
CA ARG A 126 12.64 3.61 -33.33
C ARG A 126 12.40 5.03 -32.80
N GLY A 127 13.03 5.41 -31.70
CA GLY A 127 13.08 6.79 -31.21
C GLY A 127 14.05 7.69 -32.00
N GLY A 128 15.09 7.11 -32.61
CA GLY A 128 16.19 7.80 -33.29
C GLY A 128 15.86 8.46 -34.64
N ASN A 129 14.72 8.11 -35.27
CA ASN A 129 14.20 8.85 -36.43
C ASN A 129 13.39 10.10 -36.05
N THR A 130 13.33 10.44 -34.75
CA THR A 130 12.80 11.72 -34.28
C THR A 130 13.99 12.58 -33.85
N GLU A 131 14.31 13.59 -34.65
CA GLU A 131 15.34 14.62 -34.46
C GLU A 131 15.90 14.71 -33.01
N LEU A 132 17.16 14.29 -32.85
CA LEU A 132 17.96 14.51 -31.65
C LEU A 132 18.06 16.02 -31.38
N GLY A 133 17.22 16.55 -30.47
CA GLY A 133 17.34 17.92 -29.98
C GLY A 133 16.02 18.68 -29.78
N ARG A 134 14.88 18.17 -30.27
CA ARG A 134 13.57 18.77 -29.93
C ARG A 134 12.99 18.08 -28.70
N PRO A 135 12.66 18.79 -27.61
CA PRO A 135 11.82 18.22 -26.57
C PRO A 135 10.52 17.79 -27.23
N ARG A 136 10.15 16.50 -27.11
CA ARG A 136 8.84 16.02 -27.59
C ARG A 136 7.79 16.97 -27.02
N PRO A 137 6.91 17.55 -27.86
CA PRO A 137 5.75 18.23 -27.33
C PRO A 137 5.03 17.21 -26.46
N ARG A 138 4.83 17.53 -25.18
CA ARG A 138 3.99 16.71 -24.30
C ARG A 138 2.70 16.44 -25.09
N PRO A 139 2.27 15.18 -25.24
CA PRO A 139 1.04 14.89 -25.94
C PRO A 139 -0.06 15.74 -25.31
N SER A 140 -0.77 16.50 -26.14
CA SER A 140 -1.78 17.42 -25.65
C SER A 140 -2.83 16.62 -24.85
N PRO A 141 -3.48 17.23 -23.85
CA PRO A 141 -4.54 16.54 -23.09
C PRO A 141 -5.61 15.90 -23.99
N LYS A 142 -5.88 16.51 -25.16
CA LYS A 142 -6.80 15.99 -26.18
C LYS A 142 -6.28 14.72 -26.87
N ALA A 143 -4.98 14.63 -27.15
CA ALA A 143 -4.37 13.43 -27.73
C ALA A 143 -4.36 12.26 -26.72
N ILE A 144 -4.18 12.56 -25.43
CA ILE A 144 -4.26 11.56 -24.36
C ILE A 144 -5.71 11.07 -24.18
N ALA A 145 -6.70 11.97 -24.28
CA ALA A 145 -8.10 11.61 -24.21
C ALA A 145 -8.52 10.70 -25.37
N ALA A 146 -8.13 11.04 -26.61
CA ALA A 146 -8.41 10.20 -27.78
C ALA A 146 -7.79 8.79 -27.67
N ALA A 147 -6.52 8.71 -27.25
CA ALA A 147 -5.86 7.41 -27.06
C ALA A 147 -6.51 6.56 -25.95
N ARG A 148 -7.11 7.20 -24.93
CA ARG A 148 -7.88 6.50 -23.89
C ARG A 148 -9.22 6.01 -24.42
N GLU A 149 -9.91 6.81 -25.23
CA GLU A 149 -11.17 6.42 -25.86
C GLU A 149 -10.97 5.25 -26.83
N ASP A 150 -9.92 5.28 -27.65
CA ASP A 150 -9.59 4.18 -28.57
C ASP A 150 -9.33 2.87 -27.82
N ALA A 151 -8.56 2.92 -26.72
CA ALA A 151 -8.31 1.75 -25.88
C ALA A 151 -9.59 1.21 -25.22
N LEU A 152 -10.50 2.11 -24.78
CA LEU A 152 -11.80 1.71 -24.23
C LEU A 152 -12.69 1.06 -25.29
N HIS A 153 -12.66 1.55 -26.53
CA HIS A 153 -13.39 0.95 -27.65
C HIS A 153 -12.85 -0.44 -28.01
N GLU A 154 -11.54 -0.62 -28.02
CA GLU A 154 -10.91 -1.92 -28.26
C GLU A 154 -11.27 -2.93 -27.15
N HIS A 155 -11.20 -2.52 -25.88
CA HIS A 155 -11.60 -3.35 -24.75
C HIS A 155 -13.09 -3.69 -24.79
N GLY A 156 -13.94 -2.74 -25.16
CA GLY A 156 -15.38 -2.97 -25.33
C GLY A 156 -15.71 -3.92 -26.48
N ALA A 157 -14.95 -3.87 -27.58
CA ALA A 157 -15.10 -4.82 -28.68
C ALA A 157 -14.76 -6.25 -28.25
N ARG A 158 -13.60 -6.43 -27.57
CA ARG A 158 -13.19 -7.73 -27.01
C ARG A 158 -14.21 -8.28 -26.00
N PHE A 159 -14.77 -7.42 -25.15
CA PHE A 159 -15.80 -7.83 -24.19
C PHE A 159 -17.08 -8.32 -24.89
N ARG A 160 -17.52 -7.61 -25.94
CA ARG A 160 -18.71 -8.02 -26.71
C ARG A 160 -18.50 -9.37 -27.41
N GLU A 161 -17.33 -9.61 -27.99
CA GLU A 161 -17.02 -10.90 -28.62
C GLU A 161 -17.09 -12.06 -27.61
N VAL A 162 -16.49 -11.89 -26.43
CA VAL A 162 -16.53 -12.90 -25.36
C VAL A 162 -17.94 -13.08 -24.80
N ALA A 163 -18.68 -11.98 -24.58
CA ALA A 163 -20.03 -12.00 -24.04
C ALA A 163 -21.03 -12.71 -24.98
N VAL A 164 -20.93 -12.52 -26.30
CA VAL A 164 -21.78 -13.20 -27.28
C VAL A 164 -21.56 -14.72 -27.23
N GLY A 165 -20.31 -15.17 -27.11
CA GLY A 165 -19.99 -16.59 -26.95
C GLY A 165 -20.57 -17.21 -25.68
N LEU A 166 -20.45 -16.51 -24.54
CA LEU A 166 -20.97 -16.97 -23.25
C LEU A 166 -22.51 -17.01 -23.20
N LEU A 167 -23.17 -16.00 -23.78
CA LEU A 167 -24.64 -15.96 -23.86
C LEU A 167 -25.20 -17.05 -24.77
N ALA A 168 -24.54 -17.35 -25.89
CA ALA A 168 -24.94 -18.45 -26.77
C ALA A 168 -24.82 -19.82 -26.07
N GLN A 169 -23.74 -20.03 -25.32
CA GLN A 169 -23.54 -21.26 -24.53
C GLN A 169 -24.58 -21.40 -23.40
N LEU A 170 -24.94 -20.30 -22.74
CA LEU A 170 -25.99 -20.29 -21.72
C LEU A 170 -27.36 -20.65 -22.32
N HIS A 171 -27.70 -20.06 -23.47
CA HIS A 171 -28.95 -20.32 -24.17
C HIS A 171 -29.05 -21.79 -24.62
N ALA A 172 -27.96 -22.36 -25.15
CA ALA A 172 -27.89 -23.77 -25.50
C ALA A 172 -28.10 -24.70 -24.28
N ARG A 173 -27.52 -24.36 -23.12
CA ARG A 173 -27.74 -25.11 -21.87
C ARG A 173 -29.20 -25.04 -21.38
N LEU A 174 -29.83 -23.88 -21.48
CA LEU A 174 -31.23 -23.70 -21.10
C LEU A 174 -32.16 -24.52 -22.00
N ASN A 175 -31.93 -24.52 -23.32
CA ASN A 175 -32.71 -25.31 -24.27
C ASN A 175 -32.54 -26.82 -24.04
N ALA A 176 -31.30 -27.29 -23.82
CA ALA A 176 -31.03 -28.70 -23.49
C ALA A 176 -31.70 -29.14 -22.17
N ARG A 177 -31.77 -28.25 -21.18
CA ARG A 177 -32.46 -28.53 -19.91
C ARG A 177 -33.97 -28.57 -20.09
N ALA A 178 -34.53 -27.69 -20.92
CA ALA A 178 -35.96 -27.64 -21.20
C ALA A 178 -36.45 -28.87 -21.99
N SER A 179 -35.65 -29.39 -22.94
CA SER A 179 -35.98 -30.61 -23.68
C SER A 179 -35.92 -31.85 -22.77
N ALA A 180 -34.87 -31.98 -21.95
CA ALA A 180 -34.73 -33.09 -21.00
C ALA A 180 -35.85 -33.11 -19.93
N GLN A 181 -36.40 -31.95 -19.57
CA GLN A 181 -37.52 -31.86 -18.64
C GLN A 181 -38.86 -32.25 -19.29
N LYS A 182 -39.04 -32.00 -20.59
CA LYS A 182 -40.22 -32.47 -21.34
C LYS A 182 -40.23 -33.98 -21.55
N GLU A 183 -39.07 -34.58 -21.82
CA GLU A 183 -38.93 -36.04 -21.96
C GLU A 183 -39.17 -36.81 -20.65
N ARG A 184 -38.95 -36.17 -19.49
CA ARG A 184 -39.23 -36.77 -18.17
C ARG A 184 -40.68 -36.60 -17.71
N ALA A 185 -41.45 -35.75 -18.37
CA ALA A 185 -42.84 -35.46 -18.04
C ALA A 185 -43.85 -36.12 -19.00
N ALA A 186 -43.35 -36.82 -20.03
CA ALA A 186 -44.10 -37.71 -20.92
C ALA A 186 -43.90 -39.17 -20.48
#